data_AF-A0A2S8BAS2-F1
#
_entry.id   AF-A0A2S8BAS2-F1
#
_cell.length_a   1.000
_cell.length_b   1.000
_cell.length_c   1.000
_cell.angle_alpha   90.00
_cell.angle_beta   90.00
_cell.angle_gamma   90.00
#
_symmetry.space_group_name_H-M   'P 1'
#
loop_
_entity.id
_entity.type
_entity.pdbx_description
1 polymer ?
#
loop_
_entity_poly.entity_id
_entity_poly.type
_entity_poly.pdbx_seq_one_letter_code
_entity_poly.pdbx_strand_id
1 'polypeptide(L)'
;MGTKDDGPQNGGEIIKPDFERAIKVITNDLNPLLEKSAKVRGDQAAGWKVIEDDCHCNKKAAKHFHALMRMDPELRDDYFRTLRGLLDVSGLGISRDLVDEAEGKEASPVIPVVDKSRPELATVN
;
A
#
# COMPACT_ATOMS: atom_id res chain seq x y z
N MET A 1 -4.17 27.66 56.47
CA MET A 1 -4.63 26.34 55.96
C MET A 1 -5.13 26.57 54.54
N GLY A 2 -4.69 25.90 53.48
CA GLY A 2 -3.77 24.77 53.35
C GLY A 2 -2.68 25.04 52.30
N THR A 3 -1.66 24.22 52.43
CA THR A 3 -0.34 24.22 51.77
C THR A 3 -0.44 23.92 50.27
N LYS A 4 0.37 24.63 49.45
CA LYS A 4 0.80 24.14 48.15
C LYS A 4 1.77 23.00 48.42
N ASP A 5 1.37 21.79 48.09
CA ASP A 5 2.21 20.60 48.08
C ASP A 5 2.14 20.02 46.66
N ASP A 6 3.02 20.53 45.80
CA ASP A 6 3.43 19.81 44.60
C ASP A 6 4.91 19.47 44.81
N GLY A 7 5.12 18.28 45.38
CA GLY A 7 6.44 17.74 45.74
C GLY A 7 7.41 17.67 44.55
N PRO A 8 8.67 17.29 44.80
CA PRO A 8 9.71 17.30 43.79
C PRO A 8 9.41 16.26 42.70
N GLN A 9 8.92 16.71 41.55
CA GLN A 9 8.82 15.88 40.36
C GLN A 9 10.23 15.62 39.83
N ASN A 10 10.81 14.51 40.30
CA ASN A 10 11.90 13.72 39.71
C ASN A 10 12.85 14.51 38.79
N GLY A 11 13.93 15.00 39.37
CA GLY A 11 15.05 15.65 38.68
C GLY A 11 15.82 14.68 37.78
N GLY A 12 15.22 14.30 36.66
CA GLY A 12 15.98 13.88 35.48
C GLY A 12 16.73 15.09 34.94
N GLU A 13 18.03 14.94 34.70
CA GLU A 13 18.83 15.97 34.04
C GLU A 13 18.17 16.34 32.70
N ILE A 14 17.71 17.58 32.56
CA ILE A 14 17.14 18.06 31.30
C ILE A 14 18.28 18.11 30.30
N ILE A 15 18.38 17.09 29.43
CA ILE A 15 19.38 17.01 28.38
C ILE A 15 19.22 18.26 27.51
N LYS A 16 20.22 19.15 27.55
CA LYS A 16 20.20 20.36 26.73
C LYS A 16 20.27 19.95 25.26
N PRO A 17 19.38 20.48 24.39
CA PRO A 17 19.43 20.16 22.97
C PRO A 17 20.77 20.55 22.34
N ASP A 18 21.38 19.62 21.61
CA ASP A 18 22.59 19.86 20.83
C ASP A 18 22.22 20.30 19.41
N PHE A 19 22.05 21.62 19.25
CA PHE A 19 21.63 22.22 17.99
C PHE A 19 22.69 22.14 16.90
N GLU A 20 23.98 22.18 17.25
CA GLU A 20 25.07 22.09 16.27
C GLU A 20 25.13 20.70 15.63
N ARG A 21 25.00 19.65 16.46
CA ARG A 21 24.91 18.29 15.96
C ARG A 21 23.64 18.07 15.16
N ALA A 22 22.50 18.64 15.58
CA ALA A 22 21.27 18.56 14.82
C ALA A 22 21.41 19.15 13.41
N ILE A 23 22.04 20.33 13.28
CA ILE A 23 22.30 20.95 11.98
C ILE A 23 23.22 20.08 11.11
N LYS A 24 24.27 19.47 11.70
CA LYS A 24 25.16 18.55 10.98
C LYS A 24 24.42 17.31 10.47
N VAL A 25 23.58 16.70 11.30
CA VAL A 25 22.77 15.53 10.91
C VAL A 25 21.76 15.92 9.83
N ILE A 26 21.08 17.07 9.96
CA ILE A 26 20.14 17.55 8.95
C ILE A 26 20.85 17.76 7.61
N THR A 27 22.00 18.42 7.62
CA THR A 27 22.69 18.82 6.39
C THR A 27 23.39 17.64 5.71
N ASN A 28 24.08 16.80 6.48
CA ASN A 28 24.97 15.78 5.93
C ASN A 28 24.29 14.43 5.77
N ASP A 29 23.32 14.09 6.62
CA ASP A 29 22.69 12.78 6.63
C ASP A 29 21.26 12.86 6.09
N LEU A 30 20.46 13.80 6.59
CA LEU A 30 19.03 13.84 6.29
C LEU A 30 18.72 14.45 4.92
N ASN A 31 19.28 15.62 4.58
CA ASN A 31 19.01 16.30 3.32
C ASN A 31 19.32 15.41 2.10
N PRO A 32 20.47 14.71 2.02
CA PRO A 32 20.74 13.79 0.91
C PRO A 32 19.75 12.62 0.84
N LEU A 33 19.28 12.09 1.98
CA LEU A 33 18.25 11.04 2.01
C LEU A 33 16.88 11.57 1.54
N LEU A 34 16.54 12.81 1.91
CA LEU A 34 15.31 13.47 1.49
C LEU A 34 15.33 13.76 -0.03
N GLU A 35 16.46 14.21 -0.58
CA GLU A 35 16.64 14.41 -2.02
C GLU A 35 16.53 13.11 -2.80
N LYS A 36 17.23 12.05 -2.35
CA LYS A 36 17.10 10.71 -2.94
C LYS A 36 15.67 10.20 -2.89
N SER A 37 14.99 10.36 -1.74
CA SER A 37 13.59 9.99 -1.61
C SER A 37 12.68 10.82 -2.50
N ALA A 38 12.96 12.11 -2.68
CA ALA A 38 12.19 12.97 -3.59
C ALA A 38 12.31 12.49 -5.04
N LYS A 39 13.52 12.13 -5.48
CA LYS A 39 13.74 11.53 -6.80
C LYS A 39 12.98 10.21 -6.95
N VAL A 40 13.12 9.28 -6.01
CA VAL A 40 12.41 7.99 -6.04
C VAL A 40 10.90 8.18 -6.08
N ARG A 41 10.35 9.13 -5.30
CA ARG A 41 8.92 9.47 -5.35
C ARG A 41 8.52 10.05 -6.71
N GLY A 42 9.37 10.88 -7.31
CA GLY A 42 9.18 11.41 -8.66
C GLY A 42 9.13 10.30 -9.72
N ASP A 43 10.11 9.39 -9.68
CA ASP A 43 10.20 8.24 -10.60
C ASP A 43 8.99 7.31 -10.44
N GLN A 44 8.57 7.03 -9.20
CA GLN A 44 7.34 6.29 -8.92
C GLN A 44 6.11 7.00 -9.50
N ALA A 45 5.99 8.32 -9.31
CA ALA A 45 4.87 9.09 -9.83
C ALA A 45 4.82 9.07 -11.36
N ALA A 46 5.98 9.12 -12.03
CA ALA A 46 6.09 8.96 -13.48
C ALA A 46 5.66 7.56 -13.92
N GLY A 47 6.13 6.49 -13.26
CA GLY A 47 5.69 5.12 -13.56
C GLY A 47 4.17 4.93 -13.41
N TRP A 48 3.56 5.53 -12.39
CA TRP A 48 2.10 5.51 -12.26
C TRP A 48 1.36 6.32 -13.33
N LYS A 49 2.00 7.33 -13.94
CA LYS A 49 1.41 8.06 -15.07
C LYS A 49 1.46 7.23 -16.36
N VAL A 50 2.53 6.47 -16.59
CA VAL A 50 2.59 5.54 -17.74
C VAL A 50 1.42 4.55 -17.71
N ILE A 51 1.09 3.99 -16.54
CA ILE A 51 -0.06 3.08 -16.39
C ILE A 51 -1.40 3.78 -16.72
N GLU A 52 -1.52 5.05 -16.40
CA GLU A 52 -2.73 5.85 -16.61
C GLU A 52 -2.87 6.30 -18.08
N ASP A 53 -1.82 6.92 -18.60
CA ASP A 53 -1.81 7.63 -19.86
C ASP A 53 -1.53 6.68 -21.05
N ASP A 54 -0.56 5.78 -20.91
CA ASP A 54 -0.10 4.91 -21.99
C ASP A 54 -0.75 3.52 -21.96
N CYS A 55 -1.08 3.00 -20.77
CA CYS A 55 -1.77 1.71 -20.62
C CYS A 55 -3.29 1.85 -20.47
N HIS A 56 -3.80 3.09 -20.36
CA HIS A 56 -5.23 3.40 -20.22
C HIS A 56 -5.92 2.69 -19.04
N CYS A 57 -5.17 2.44 -17.96
CA CYS A 57 -5.66 1.77 -16.77
C CYS A 57 -6.02 2.79 -15.67
N ASN A 58 -7.02 2.46 -14.84
CA ASN A 58 -7.27 3.26 -13.65
C ASN A 58 -6.10 3.15 -12.66
N LYS A 59 -5.40 4.27 -12.46
CA LYS A 59 -4.21 4.37 -11.60
C LYS A 59 -4.45 3.97 -10.14
N LYS A 60 -5.62 4.30 -9.58
CA LYS A 60 -5.95 3.95 -8.19
C LYS A 60 -6.12 2.44 -8.06
N ALA A 61 -6.82 1.81 -9.00
CA ALA A 61 -6.97 0.37 -9.06
C ALA A 61 -5.60 -0.34 -9.22
N ALA A 62 -4.73 0.16 -10.10
CA ALA A 62 -3.37 -0.38 -10.29
C ALA A 62 -2.52 -0.31 -9.01
N LYS A 63 -2.62 0.78 -8.23
CA LYS A 63 -1.93 0.90 -6.94
C LYS A 63 -2.46 -0.10 -5.90
N HIS A 64 -3.78 -0.30 -5.83
CA HIS A 64 -4.36 -1.32 -4.98
C HIS A 64 -3.88 -2.72 -5.39
N PHE A 65 -3.89 -3.02 -6.69
CA PHE A 65 -3.38 -4.28 -7.21
C PHE A 65 -1.90 -4.50 -6.87
N HIS A 66 -1.05 -3.48 -7.02
CA HIS A 66 0.36 -3.55 -6.60
C HIS A 66 0.52 -3.84 -5.10
N ALA A 67 -0.37 -3.32 -4.24
CA ALA A 67 -0.38 -3.68 -2.82
C ALA A 67 -0.74 -5.16 -2.62
N LEU A 68 -1.75 -5.67 -3.34
CA LEU A 68 -2.15 -7.08 -3.28
C LEU A 68 -1.05 -8.03 -3.76
N MET A 69 -0.26 -7.65 -4.79
CA MET A 69 0.88 -8.46 -5.26
C MET A 69 1.93 -8.71 -4.18
N ARG A 70 2.02 -7.84 -3.17
CA ARG A 70 3.01 -7.90 -2.08
C ARG A 70 2.46 -8.54 -0.80
N MET A 71 1.18 -8.89 -0.78
CA MET A 71 0.58 -9.60 0.35
C MET A 71 1.00 -11.07 0.35
N ASP A 72 1.04 -11.65 1.55
CA ASP A 72 1.12 -13.09 1.71
C ASP A 72 -0.03 -13.79 0.94
N PRO A 73 0.23 -14.90 0.24
CA PRO A 73 -0.79 -15.56 -0.57
C PRO A 73 -2.06 -15.96 0.20
N GLU A 74 -1.94 -16.39 1.46
CA GLU A 74 -3.10 -16.80 2.26
C GLU A 74 -3.96 -15.60 2.65
N LEU A 75 -3.32 -14.50 3.08
CA LEU A 75 -3.99 -13.24 3.38
C LEU A 75 -4.64 -12.63 2.13
N ARG A 76 -3.98 -12.77 0.97
CA ARG A 76 -4.50 -12.30 -0.31
C ARG A 76 -5.74 -13.11 -0.73
N ASP A 77 -5.70 -14.42 -0.57
CA ASP A 77 -6.84 -15.29 -0.87
C ASP A 77 -8.04 -14.99 0.05
N ASP A 78 -7.81 -14.77 1.35
CA ASP A 78 -8.85 -14.35 2.29
C ASP A 78 -9.46 -13.00 1.88
N TYR A 79 -8.60 -12.02 1.60
CA TYR A 79 -9.03 -10.71 1.08
C TYR A 79 -9.93 -10.83 -0.15
N PHE A 80 -9.55 -11.65 -1.14
CA PHE A 80 -10.36 -11.86 -2.34
C PHE A 80 -11.71 -12.51 -2.04
N ARG A 81 -11.77 -13.47 -1.10
CA ARG A 81 -13.04 -14.09 -0.68
C ARG A 81 -13.96 -13.08 0.00
N THR A 82 -13.43 -12.29 0.93
CA THR A 82 -14.19 -11.25 1.63
C THR A 82 -14.69 -10.19 0.66
N LEU A 83 -13.81 -9.67 -0.21
CA LEU A 83 -14.18 -8.66 -1.20
C LEU A 83 -15.25 -9.19 -2.15
N ARG A 84 -15.12 -10.42 -2.65
CA ARG A 84 -16.13 -11.05 -3.51
C ARG A 84 -17.49 -11.12 -2.82
N GLY A 85 -17.54 -11.56 -1.57
CA GLY A 85 -18.79 -11.62 -0.80
C GLY A 85 -19.44 -10.26 -0.59
N LEU A 86 -18.64 -9.22 -0.35
CA LEU A 86 -19.14 -7.84 -0.21
C LEU A 86 -19.70 -7.30 -1.51
N LEU A 87 -19.03 -7.54 -2.65
CA LEU A 87 -19.51 -7.11 -3.97
C LEU A 87 -20.86 -7.76 -4.31
N ASP A 88 -20.98 -9.06 -4.04
CA ASP A 88 -22.20 -9.84 -4.28
C ASP A 88 -23.39 -9.31 -3.47
N VAL A 89 -23.25 -9.21 -2.14
CA VAL A 89 -24.33 -8.76 -1.25
C VAL A 89 -24.71 -7.30 -1.48
N SER A 90 -23.77 -6.44 -1.90
CA SER A 90 -24.04 -5.02 -2.15
C SER A 90 -24.57 -4.72 -3.55
N GLY A 91 -24.51 -5.68 -4.48
CA GLY A 91 -24.82 -5.45 -5.90
C GLY A 91 -23.81 -4.54 -6.62
N LEU A 92 -22.61 -4.33 -6.05
CA LEU A 92 -21.54 -3.57 -6.68
C LEU A 92 -20.82 -4.43 -7.72
N GLY A 93 -20.77 -3.95 -8.96
CA GLY A 93 -20.14 -4.66 -10.07
C GLY A 93 -19.86 -3.77 -11.28
N ILE A 94 -19.42 -4.39 -12.38
CA ILE A 94 -19.23 -3.71 -13.66
C ILE A 94 -20.58 -3.67 -14.37
N SER A 95 -21.02 -2.47 -14.75
CA SER A 95 -22.22 -2.31 -15.58
C SER A 95 -21.96 -2.81 -16.99
N ARG A 96 -22.90 -3.57 -17.56
CA ARG A 96 -22.84 -3.94 -18.98
C ARG A 96 -22.95 -2.69 -19.84
N ASP A 97 -22.10 -2.59 -20.85
CA ASP A 97 -22.26 -1.59 -21.89
C ASP A 97 -22.82 -2.19 -23.19
N LEU A 98 -23.18 -1.32 -24.13
CA LEU A 98 -23.77 -1.72 -25.42
C LEU A 98 -22.81 -2.57 -26.27
N VAL A 99 -21.50 -2.49 -26.02
CA VAL A 99 -20.49 -3.29 -26.72
C VAL A 99 -20.49 -4.71 -26.15
N ASP A 100 -20.54 -4.85 -24.83
CA ASP A 100 -20.65 -6.15 -24.14
C ASP A 100 -21.91 -6.93 -24.58
N GLU A 101 -23.03 -6.22 -24.74
CA GLU A 101 -24.30 -6.79 -25.20
C GLU A 101 -24.25 -7.22 -26.67
N ALA A 102 -23.60 -6.43 -27.54
CA ALA A 102 -23.46 -6.75 -28.96
C ALA A 102 -22.50 -7.92 -29.22
N GLU A 103 -21.47 -8.08 -28.38
CA GLU A 103 -20.52 -9.20 -28.48
C GLU A 103 -21.07 -10.50 -27.90
N GLY A 104 -22.24 -10.49 -27.27
CA GLY A 104 -22.87 -11.68 -26.69
C GLY A 104 -22.01 -12.38 -25.62
N LYS A 105 -21.05 -11.66 -25.02
CA LYS A 105 -20.15 -12.23 -24.02
C LYS A 105 -20.88 -12.41 -22.71
N GLU A 106 -20.88 -13.65 -22.20
CA GLU A 106 -21.17 -13.92 -20.80
C GLU A 106 -20.24 -13.06 -19.93
N ALA A 107 -20.80 -12.42 -18.89
CA ALA A 107 -20.03 -11.56 -18.00
C ALA A 107 -18.95 -12.39 -17.30
N SER A 108 -17.68 -12.00 -17.46
CA SER A 108 -16.57 -12.67 -16.76
C SER A 108 -16.69 -12.46 -15.24
N PRO A 109 -16.21 -13.40 -14.42
CA PRO A 109 -16.19 -13.23 -12.97
C PRO A 109 -15.42 -11.96 -12.58
N VAL A 110 -16.00 -11.12 -11.71
CA VAL A 110 -15.35 -9.88 -11.23
C VAL A 110 -14.01 -10.15 -10.55
N ILE A 111 -13.90 -11.31 -9.88
CA ILE A 111 -12.64 -11.81 -9.33
C ILE A 111 -12.41 -13.23 -9.90
N PRO A 112 -11.32 -13.48 -10.64
CA PRO A 112 -11.04 -14.79 -11.21
C PRO A 112 -10.67 -15.80 -10.11
N VAL A 113 -11.04 -17.05 -10.32
CA VAL A 113 -10.56 -18.18 -9.51
C VAL A 113 -9.39 -18.81 -10.23
N VAL A 114 -8.28 -19.03 -9.53
CA VAL A 114 -7.08 -19.66 -10.06
C VAL A 114 -6.80 -20.96 -9.30
N ASP A 115 -6.34 -21.99 -10.03
CA ASP A 115 -5.93 -23.24 -9.40
C ASP A 115 -4.62 -23.03 -8.62
N LYS A 116 -4.54 -23.62 -7.42
CA LYS A 116 -3.29 -23.63 -6.66
C LYS A 116 -2.25 -24.47 -7.41
N SER A 117 -1.10 -23.88 -7.73
CA SER A 117 0.06 -24.65 -8.20
C SER A 117 0.46 -25.64 -7.11
N ARG A 118 0.50 -26.94 -7.43
CA ARG A 118 1.01 -27.96 -6.50
C ARG A 118 2.45 -27.60 -6.11
N PRO A 119 2.81 -27.64 -4.81
CA PRO A 119 4.21 -27.55 -4.43
C PRO A 119 4.98 -28.72 -5.03
N GLU A 120 6.08 -28.43 -5.72
CA GLU A 120 7.02 -29.46 -6.15
C GLU A 120 7.65 -30.07 -4.90
N LEU A 121 7.43 -31.37 -4.69
CA LEU A 121 8.09 -32.11 -3.62
C LEU A 121 9.58 -32.17 -3.97
N ALA A 122 10.41 -31.49 -3.20
CA ALA A 122 11.85 -31.64 -3.31
C ALA A 122 12.22 -33.09 -2.97
N THR A 123 12.61 -33.86 -3.99
CA THR A 123 13.28 -35.15 -3.79
C THR A 123 14.65 -34.85 -3.18
N VAL A 124 14.80 -35.14 -1.89
CA VAL A 124 16.11 -35.17 -1.24
C VAL A 124 16.77 -36.49 -1.66
N ASN A 125 17.83 -36.41 -2.46
CA ASN A 125 18.72 -37.54 -2.79
C ASN A 125 19.77 -37.72 -1.70
#